data_AF-A0A7J6VPA2-F1
#
_entry.id   AF-A0A7J6VPA2-F1
#
_cell.length_a   1.000
_cell.length_b   1.000
_cell.length_c   1.000
_cell.angle_alpha   90.00
_cell.angle_beta   90.00
_cell.angle_gamma   90.00
#
_symmetry.space_group_name_H-M   'P 1'
#
loop_
_entity.id
_entity.type
_entity.pdbx_description
1 polymer ?
#
loop_
_entity_poly.entity_id
_entity_poly.type
_entity_poly.pdbx_seq_one_letter_code
_entity_poly.pdbx_strand_id
1 'polypeptide(L)'
;MLLKLIKCYDKENDAFNIGGVHVKLTVEDVSLIFGFEMKGKIIMPLAAKGYSEVETPFVKTHFKNQTMLMKNVILDRVKKVVEKNDKASTRDFARLVILFIATIILFPNANSSLKWSFVPHIENFEEITSISWAHAVHYHLMASIKKHFDSPQSVSSCVLLLGYWFCEHVHVIEQLHGYEKSFPRATKWSFQTLSDYMKNKSIDDVESNK
;
A
#
# COMPACT_ATOMS: atom_id res chain seq x y z
N MET A 1 -15.66 5.31 -6.62
CA MET A 1 -15.62 4.04 -5.85
C MET A 1 -14.89 4.18 -4.52
N LEU A 2 -13.55 4.24 -4.47
CA LEU A 2 -12.78 4.21 -3.21
C LEU A 2 -13.17 5.29 -2.20
N LEU A 3 -13.47 6.51 -2.67
CA LEU A 3 -13.96 7.60 -1.80
C LEU A 3 -15.27 7.23 -1.09
N LYS A 4 -16.16 6.45 -1.72
CA LYS A 4 -17.39 5.96 -1.09
C LYS A 4 -17.02 5.02 0.08
N LEU A 5 -16.09 4.09 -0.13
CA LEU A 5 -15.62 3.16 0.91
C LEU A 5 -14.98 3.90 2.10
N ILE A 6 -14.15 4.92 1.84
CA ILE A 6 -13.52 5.71 2.91
C ILE A 6 -14.59 6.43 3.75
N LYS A 7 -15.65 6.96 3.11
CA LYS A 7 -16.76 7.64 3.80
C LYS A 7 -17.58 6.72 4.70
N CYS A 8 -17.51 5.41 4.49
CA CYS A 8 -18.17 4.42 5.34
C CYS A 8 -17.43 4.18 6.65
N TYR A 9 -16.21 4.71 6.82
CA TYR A 9 -15.51 4.59 8.09
C TYR A 9 -16.27 5.33 9.19
N ASP A 10 -16.54 4.62 10.27
CA ASP A 10 -17.20 5.08 11.49
C ASP A 10 -16.17 5.20 12.60
N LYS A 11 -15.95 6.44 13.04
CA LYS A 11 -14.96 6.78 14.07
C LYS A 11 -15.32 6.22 15.44
N GLU A 12 -16.60 6.08 15.77
CA GLU A 12 -17.04 5.61 17.09
C GLU A 12 -16.74 4.11 17.25
N ASN A 13 -16.94 3.34 16.17
CA ASN A 13 -16.75 1.89 16.16
C ASN A 13 -15.36 1.44 15.70
N ASP A 14 -14.51 2.36 15.22
CA ASP A 14 -13.21 2.08 14.58
C ASP A 14 -13.34 0.96 13.52
N ALA A 15 -14.35 1.11 12.66
CA ALA A 15 -14.79 0.11 11.69
C ALA A 15 -15.46 0.82 10.50
N PHE A 16 -15.68 0.09 9.41
CA PHE A 16 -16.47 0.58 8.28
C PHE A 16 -17.89 0.06 8.40
N ASN A 17 -18.88 0.93 8.24
CA ASN A 17 -20.28 0.57 8.15
C ASN A 17 -20.63 0.20 6.70
N ILE A 18 -20.88 -1.09 6.46
CA ILE A 18 -21.25 -1.64 5.15
C ILE A 18 -22.60 -2.32 5.32
N GLY A 19 -23.65 -1.81 4.67
CA GLY A 19 -24.99 -2.41 4.79
C GLY A 19 -25.54 -2.45 6.21
N GLY A 20 -25.21 -1.47 7.05
CA GLY A 20 -25.57 -1.45 8.48
C GLY A 20 -24.67 -2.30 9.37
N VAL A 21 -23.65 -2.93 8.81
CA VAL A 21 -22.76 -3.85 9.51
C VAL A 21 -21.38 -3.24 9.68
N HIS A 22 -20.90 -3.13 10.92
CA HIS A 22 -19.53 -2.71 11.21
C HIS A 22 -18.53 -3.84 10.95
N VAL A 23 -17.61 -3.60 10.01
CA VAL A 23 -16.52 -4.51 9.62
C VAL A 23 -15.17 -3.80 9.80
N LYS A 24 -14.21 -4.45 10.45
CA LYS A 24 -12.88 -3.88 10.69
C LYS A 24 -11.91 -4.32 9.60
N LEU A 25 -11.10 -3.38 9.12
CA LEU A 25 -9.90 -3.72 8.34
C LEU A 25 -8.80 -4.16 9.32
N THR A 26 -8.33 -5.39 9.17
CA THR A 26 -7.31 -6.00 10.03
C THR A 26 -5.96 -6.11 9.32
N VAL A 27 -4.91 -6.42 10.07
CA VAL A 27 -3.58 -6.71 9.49
C VAL A 27 -3.62 -8.01 8.68
N GLU A 28 -4.44 -8.98 9.11
CA GLU A 28 -4.64 -10.25 8.39
C GLU A 28 -5.26 -10.02 7.01
N ASP A 29 -6.22 -9.10 6.88
CA ASP A 29 -6.76 -8.70 5.57
C ASP A 29 -5.63 -8.23 4.65
N VAL A 30 -4.73 -7.36 5.14
CA VAL A 30 -3.59 -6.87 4.35
C VAL A 30 -2.66 -8.01 3.93
N SER A 31 -2.38 -8.94 4.85
CA SER A 31 -1.55 -10.11 4.58
C SER A 31 -2.16 -11.00 3.51
N LEU A 32 -3.45 -11.32 3.62
CA LEU A 32 -4.15 -12.18 2.66
C LEU A 32 -4.32 -11.52 1.29
N ILE A 33 -4.64 -10.24 1.25
CA ILE A 33 -4.90 -9.49 0.02
C ILE A 33 -3.62 -9.29 -0.78
N PHE A 34 -2.53 -8.85 -0.15
CA PHE A 34 -1.29 -8.52 -0.85
C PHE A 34 -0.20 -9.59 -0.76
N GLY A 35 -0.37 -10.59 0.08
CA GLY A 35 0.65 -11.62 0.33
C GLY A 35 1.81 -11.12 1.18
N PHE A 36 1.61 -10.07 1.97
CA PHE A 36 2.65 -9.55 2.85
C PHE A 36 2.78 -10.39 4.13
N GLU A 37 4.02 -10.53 4.59
CA GLU A 37 4.31 -11.21 5.84
C GLU A 37 3.73 -10.42 7.03
N MET A 38 3.00 -11.12 7.88
CA MET A 38 2.41 -10.56 9.09
C MET A 38 3.35 -10.68 10.28
N LYS A 39 4.23 -11.69 10.29
CA LYS A 39 5.24 -11.88 11.32
C LYS A 39 6.43 -10.94 11.08
N GLY A 40 7.23 -10.73 12.12
CA GLY A 40 8.45 -9.95 12.04
C GLY A 40 8.36 -8.57 12.68
N LYS A 41 9.36 -7.75 12.39
CA LYS A 41 9.60 -6.46 13.03
C LYS A 41 8.54 -5.43 12.61
N ILE A 42 7.91 -4.79 13.60
CA ILE A 42 7.03 -3.64 13.38
C ILE A 42 7.90 -2.38 13.33
N ILE A 43 7.87 -1.69 12.20
CA ILE A 43 8.70 -0.49 11.96
C ILE A 43 7.90 0.83 12.07
N MET A 44 6.62 0.75 12.43
CA MET A 44 5.72 1.91 12.51
C MET A 44 5.44 2.34 13.95
N PRO A 45 5.26 3.66 14.20
CA PRO A 45 5.52 4.76 13.27
C PRO A 45 7.03 4.90 12.96
N LEU A 46 7.35 5.26 11.71
CA LEU A 46 8.73 5.56 11.35
C LEU A 46 9.24 6.77 12.14
N ALA A 47 10.51 6.71 12.56
CA ALA A 47 11.17 7.80 13.26
C ALA A 47 11.10 9.11 12.46
N ALA A 48 10.91 10.24 13.16
CA ALA A 48 10.81 11.56 12.54
C ALA A 48 12.15 12.04 11.95
N LYS A 49 13.29 11.55 12.45
CA LYS A 49 14.61 11.88 11.92
C LYS A 49 14.83 11.15 10.60
N GLY A 50 15.04 11.93 9.54
CA GLY A 50 15.35 11.41 8.22
C GLY A 50 16.73 10.75 8.23
N TYR A 51 16.83 9.56 7.63
CA TYR A 51 18.09 8.89 7.29
C TYR A 51 18.94 9.66 6.26
N SER A 52 18.69 10.96 6.05
CA SER A 52 19.46 11.80 5.12
C SER A 52 20.95 11.90 5.48
N GLU A 53 21.38 11.36 6.62
CA GLU A 53 22.74 11.44 7.14
C GLU A 53 23.62 10.21 6.82
N VAL A 54 23.05 9.05 6.44
CA VAL A 54 23.86 7.85 6.17
C VAL A 54 24.03 7.65 4.67
N GLU A 55 25.18 8.06 4.15
CA GLU A 55 25.54 7.88 2.75
C GLU A 55 26.03 6.44 2.47
N THR A 56 25.11 5.49 2.35
CA THR A 56 25.44 4.14 1.89
C THR A 56 25.89 4.14 0.42
N PRO A 57 26.61 3.11 -0.06
CA PRO A 57 26.97 3.01 -1.48
C PRO A 57 25.76 3.12 -2.41
N PHE A 58 24.62 2.52 -2.03
CA PHE A 58 23.38 2.61 -2.79
C PHE A 58 22.86 4.06 -2.86
N VAL A 59 22.79 4.76 -1.72
CA VAL A 59 22.34 6.15 -1.66
C VAL A 59 23.29 7.06 -2.44
N LYS A 60 24.60 6.90 -2.30
CA LYS A 60 25.61 7.64 -3.08
C LYS A 60 25.47 7.44 -4.59
N THR A 61 25.15 6.22 -5.00
CA THR A 61 25.04 5.86 -6.42
C THR A 61 23.78 6.44 -7.05
N HIS A 62 22.64 6.31 -6.36
CA HIS A 62 21.33 6.59 -6.95
C HIS A 62 20.72 7.92 -6.52
N PHE A 63 21.04 8.41 -5.32
CA PHE A 63 20.32 9.52 -4.71
C PHE A 63 21.23 10.63 -4.16
N LYS A 64 22.46 10.73 -4.66
CA LYS A 64 23.36 11.85 -4.35
C LYS A 64 22.65 13.20 -4.60
N ASN A 65 22.79 14.10 -3.63
CA ASN A 65 22.21 15.45 -3.64
C ASN A 65 20.67 15.49 -3.71
N GLN A 66 19.97 14.39 -3.43
CA GLN A 66 18.52 14.39 -3.34
C GLN A 66 18.09 14.72 -1.91
N THR A 67 17.23 15.73 -1.75
CA THR A 67 16.63 16.06 -0.45
C THR A 67 15.38 15.23 -0.17
N MET A 68 14.70 14.77 -1.22
CA MET A 68 13.49 13.96 -1.16
C MET A 68 13.54 12.80 -2.16
N LEU A 69 13.00 11.65 -1.78
CA LEU A 69 12.84 10.50 -2.67
C LEU A 69 11.55 10.66 -3.48
N MET A 70 11.58 11.49 -4.52
CA MET A 70 10.42 11.69 -5.38
C MET A 70 10.20 10.52 -6.34
N LYS A 71 8.93 10.21 -6.66
CA LYS A 71 8.53 9.17 -7.62
C LYS A 71 9.30 9.24 -8.95
N ASN A 72 9.40 10.44 -9.54
CA ASN A 72 10.08 10.65 -10.82
C ASN A 72 11.59 10.42 -10.72
N VAL A 73 12.22 10.79 -9.61
CA VAL A 73 13.64 10.53 -9.35
C VAL A 73 13.88 9.03 -9.25
N ILE A 74 13.09 8.30 -8.45
CA ILE A 74 13.22 6.84 -8.31
C ILE A 74 13.01 6.16 -9.68
N LEU A 75 11.98 6.56 -10.43
CA LEU A 75 11.69 6.00 -11.76
C LEU A 75 12.82 6.24 -12.77
N ASP A 76 13.40 7.43 -12.78
CA ASP A 76 14.58 7.73 -13.62
C ASP A 76 15.76 6.82 -13.27
N ARG A 77 15.97 6.51 -11.98
CA ARG A 77 17.01 5.56 -11.57
C ARG A 77 16.70 4.13 -11.99
N VAL A 78 15.44 3.68 -11.88
CA VAL A 78 15.03 2.37 -12.41
C VAL A 78 15.37 2.26 -13.89
N LYS A 79 15.01 3.28 -14.70
CA LYS A 79 15.30 3.29 -16.15
C LYS A 79 16.80 3.22 -16.44
N LYS A 80 17.60 4.04 -15.76
CA LYS A 80 19.07 4.04 -15.92
C LYS A 80 19.71 2.70 -15.58
N VAL A 81 19.20 2.00 -14.57
CA VAL A 81 19.69 0.67 -14.22
C VAL A 81 19.33 -0.35 -15.30
N VAL A 82 18.12 -0.29 -15.85
CA VAL A 82 17.70 -1.16 -16.96
C VAL A 82 18.54 -0.93 -18.21
N GLU A 83 18.82 0.33 -18.55
CA GLU A 83 19.63 0.70 -19.73
C GLU A 83 21.08 0.18 -19.67
N LYS A 84 21.67 0.09 -18.47
CA LYS A 84 23.02 -0.45 -18.27
C LYS A 84 23.12 -1.95 -18.58
N ASN A 85 22.02 -2.69 -18.43
CA ASN A 85 21.91 -4.12 -18.73
C ASN A 85 23.06 -5.00 -18.19
N ASP A 86 23.53 -4.72 -16.96
CA ASP A 86 24.59 -5.48 -16.30
C ASP A 86 24.10 -6.27 -15.09
N LYS A 87 24.64 -7.48 -14.90
CA LYS A 87 24.25 -8.38 -13.79
C LYS A 87 24.59 -7.79 -12.42
N ALA A 88 25.57 -6.90 -12.35
CA ALA A 88 25.96 -6.22 -11.11
C ALA A 88 24.85 -5.31 -10.56
N SER A 89 23.98 -4.77 -11.44
CA SER A 89 22.92 -3.84 -11.04
C SER A 89 21.57 -4.50 -10.73
N THR A 90 21.43 -5.82 -10.81
CA THR A 90 20.16 -6.52 -10.55
C THR A 90 19.62 -6.26 -9.13
N ARG A 91 20.51 -6.18 -8.13
CA ARG A 91 20.11 -5.87 -6.74
C ARG A 91 19.62 -4.44 -6.59
N ASP A 92 20.28 -3.51 -7.26
CA ASP A 92 19.86 -2.10 -7.24
C ASP A 92 18.56 -1.89 -8.00
N PHE A 93 18.35 -2.59 -9.11
CA PHE A 93 17.06 -2.63 -9.79
C PHE A 93 15.93 -3.04 -8.85
N ALA A 94 16.09 -4.17 -8.14
CA ALA A 94 15.08 -4.65 -7.21
C ALA A 94 14.80 -3.63 -6.08
N ARG A 95 15.84 -3.07 -5.46
CA ARG A 95 15.70 -2.01 -4.43
C ARG A 95 14.94 -0.80 -4.95
N LEU A 96 15.29 -0.31 -6.14
CA LEU A 96 14.64 0.84 -6.76
C LEU A 96 13.19 0.56 -7.14
N VAL A 97 12.88 -0.65 -7.62
CA VAL A 97 11.50 -1.08 -7.90
C VAL A 97 10.68 -1.16 -6.61
N ILE A 98 11.25 -1.71 -5.53
CA ILE A 98 10.59 -1.74 -4.22
C ILE A 98 10.34 -0.31 -3.70
N LEU A 99 11.33 0.58 -3.78
CA LEU A 99 11.15 2.01 -3.43
C LEU A 99 10.06 2.66 -4.27
N PHE A 100 10.01 2.35 -5.57
CA PHE A 100 8.98 2.86 -6.46
C PHE A 100 7.59 2.38 -6.04
N ILE A 101 7.40 1.06 -5.87
CA ILE A 101 6.14 0.45 -5.40
C ILE A 101 5.72 1.03 -4.04
N ALA A 102 6.67 1.17 -3.10
CA ALA A 102 6.43 1.78 -1.80
C ALA A 102 5.93 3.23 -1.95
N THR A 103 6.47 3.99 -2.89
CA THR A 103 6.08 5.39 -3.15
C THR A 103 4.70 5.51 -3.79
N ILE A 104 4.36 4.63 -4.74
CA ILE A 104 3.15 4.79 -5.57
C ILE A 104 1.93 4.00 -5.08
N ILE A 105 2.14 2.87 -4.42
CA ILE A 105 1.07 1.93 -4.06
C ILE A 105 0.92 1.84 -2.55
N LEU A 106 2.01 1.61 -1.82
CA LEU A 106 1.94 1.28 -0.39
C LEU A 106 1.83 2.51 0.52
N PHE A 107 2.63 3.54 0.24
CA PHE A 107 2.71 4.76 1.06
C PHE A 107 2.58 6.06 0.23
N PRO A 108 1.64 6.14 -0.73
CA PRO A 108 1.46 7.35 -1.51
C PRO A 108 1.07 8.52 -0.62
N ASN A 109 1.59 9.70 -0.95
CA ASN A 109 1.24 10.97 -0.33
C ASN A 109 1.05 12.05 -1.39
N ALA A 110 0.53 13.21 -0.98
CA ALA A 110 0.29 14.35 -1.87
C ALA A 110 1.52 14.77 -2.69
N ASN A 111 2.73 14.61 -2.13
CA ASN A 111 3.98 15.00 -2.79
C ASN A 111 4.56 13.88 -3.68
N SER A 112 3.90 12.72 -3.78
CA SER A 112 4.40 11.55 -4.52
C SER A 112 5.87 11.23 -4.16
N SER A 113 6.18 11.24 -2.88
CA SER A 113 7.54 11.06 -2.35
C SER A 113 7.60 9.95 -1.32
N LEU A 114 8.77 9.43 -1.00
CA LEU A 114 8.96 8.47 0.08
C LEU A 114 9.85 9.08 1.17
N LYS A 115 9.54 8.77 2.43
CA LYS A 115 10.41 9.18 3.54
C LYS A 115 11.73 8.42 3.47
N TRP A 116 12.83 9.12 3.70
CA TRP A 116 14.17 8.52 3.77
C TRP A 116 14.30 7.40 4.80
N SER A 117 13.49 7.42 5.86
CA SER A 117 13.42 6.36 6.87
C SER A 117 13.02 4.98 6.33
N PHE A 118 12.49 4.88 5.10
CA PHE A 118 12.26 3.60 4.43
C PHE A 118 13.52 2.98 3.81
N VAL A 119 14.52 3.80 3.45
CA VAL A 119 15.71 3.33 2.72
C VAL A 119 16.49 2.24 3.47
N PRO A 120 16.77 2.37 4.79
CA PRO A 120 17.50 1.33 5.53
C PRO A 120 16.80 -0.03 5.50
N HIS A 121 15.47 0.00 5.47
CA HIS A 121 14.62 -1.19 5.47
C HIS A 121 14.50 -1.87 4.10
N ILE A 122 14.82 -1.14 3.02
CA ILE A 122 14.70 -1.63 1.64
C ILE A 122 16.08 -1.97 1.04
N GLU A 123 17.12 -1.23 1.43
CA GLU A 123 18.48 -1.47 0.93
C GLU A 123 19.02 -2.85 1.35
N ASN A 124 18.67 -3.30 2.56
CA ASN A 124 19.03 -4.61 3.08
C ASN A 124 17.91 -5.65 2.84
N PHE A 125 18.19 -6.67 2.03
CA PHE A 125 17.23 -7.75 1.73
C PHE A 125 16.96 -8.71 2.91
N GLU A 126 17.83 -8.76 3.91
CA GLU A 126 17.53 -9.48 5.15
C GLU A 126 16.55 -8.67 5.99
N GLU A 127 16.73 -7.35 6.04
CA GLU A 127 15.82 -6.46 6.76
C GLU A 127 14.43 -6.44 6.10
N ILE A 128 14.34 -6.33 4.77
CA ILE A 128 13.05 -6.29 4.05
C ILE A 128 12.21 -7.54 4.30
N THR A 129 12.84 -8.72 4.44
CA THR A 129 12.13 -9.99 4.69
C THR A 129 11.80 -10.20 6.16
N SER A 130 12.49 -9.51 7.07
CA SER A 130 12.23 -9.54 8.51
C SER A 130 11.12 -8.61 8.98
N ILE A 131 10.64 -7.70 8.13
CA ILE A 131 9.65 -6.67 8.47
C ILE A 131 8.24 -7.16 8.19
N SER A 132 7.31 -6.86 9.11
CA SER A 132 5.90 -7.02 8.82
C SER A 132 5.37 -5.87 7.96
N TRP A 133 5.42 -6.05 6.65
CA TRP A 133 4.86 -5.09 5.69
C TRP A 133 3.33 -4.97 5.81
N ALA A 134 2.65 -6.03 6.25
CA ALA A 134 1.22 -6.00 6.51
C ALA A 134 0.87 -4.96 7.60
N HIS A 135 1.60 -4.96 8.72
CA HIS A 135 1.43 -3.95 9.79
C HIS A 135 1.77 -2.54 9.28
N ALA A 136 2.83 -2.41 8.48
CA ALA A 136 3.25 -1.12 7.95
C ALA A 136 2.17 -0.45 7.08
N VAL A 137 1.59 -1.22 6.15
CA VAL A 137 0.53 -0.75 5.23
C VAL A 137 -0.77 -0.49 6.00
N HIS A 138 -1.18 -1.41 6.89
CA HIS A 138 -2.37 -1.24 7.73
C HIS A 138 -2.29 0.03 8.57
N TYR A 139 -1.19 0.21 9.30
CA TYR A 139 -0.97 1.38 10.15
C TYR A 139 -1.06 2.68 9.35
N HIS A 140 -0.38 2.77 8.20
CA HIS A 140 -0.37 3.98 7.39
C HIS A 140 -1.75 4.32 6.82
N LEU A 141 -2.50 3.32 6.34
CA LEU A 141 -3.84 3.54 5.80
C LEU A 141 -4.80 3.98 6.91
N MET A 142 -4.87 3.25 8.02
CA MET A 142 -5.77 3.58 9.13
C MET A 142 -5.41 4.92 9.77
N ALA A 143 -4.12 5.23 9.96
CA ALA A 143 -3.68 6.53 10.44
C ALA A 143 -4.11 7.66 9.48
N SER A 144 -4.02 7.45 8.17
CA SER A 144 -4.48 8.44 7.20
C SER A 144 -6.00 8.61 7.21
N ILE A 145 -6.78 7.54 7.33
CA ILE A 145 -8.24 7.60 7.40
C ILE A 145 -8.68 8.34 8.67
N LYS A 146 -8.13 7.96 9.82
CA LYS A 146 -8.43 8.60 11.11
C LYS A 146 -8.07 10.08 11.13
N LYS A 147 -6.94 10.45 10.53
CA LYS A 147 -6.50 11.85 10.41
C LYS A 147 -7.39 12.69 9.50
N HIS A 148 -7.94 12.10 8.45
CA HIS A 148 -8.72 12.79 7.41
C HIS A 148 -10.19 12.38 7.41
N PHE A 149 -10.74 12.07 8.58
CA PHE A 149 -12.13 11.66 8.76
C PHE A 149 -13.11 12.68 8.17
N ASP A 150 -12.94 13.96 8.51
CA ASP A 150 -13.79 15.06 8.02
C ASP A 150 -13.44 15.50 6.58
N SER A 151 -12.36 14.96 6.03
CA SER A 151 -11.88 15.27 4.68
C SER A 151 -11.45 14.00 3.92
N PRO A 152 -12.36 13.06 3.61
CA PRO A 152 -12.01 11.75 3.03
C PRO A 152 -11.20 11.81 1.74
N GLN A 153 -11.34 12.88 0.96
CA GLN A 153 -10.56 13.15 -0.26
C GLN A 153 -9.06 13.39 0.00
N SER A 154 -8.68 13.70 1.24
CA SER A 154 -7.31 13.95 1.66
C SER A 154 -6.61 12.70 2.20
N VAL A 155 -7.31 11.57 2.29
CA VAL A 155 -6.69 10.29 2.64
C VAL A 155 -5.61 9.96 1.61
N SER A 156 -4.39 9.77 2.08
CA SER A 156 -3.20 9.56 1.26
C SER A 156 -2.38 8.41 1.83
N SER A 157 -2.73 7.21 1.36
CA SER A 157 -2.08 5.93 1.66
C SER A 157 -2.60 4.85 0.69
N CYS A 158 -2.41 3.56 1.00
CA CYS A 158 -2.80 2.41 0.18
C CYS A 158 -4.33 2.23 0.08
N VAL A 159 -5.04 3.20 -0.51
CA VAL A 159 -6.51 3.17 -0.65
C VAL A 159 -7.01 2.04 -1.55
N LEU A 160 -6.16 1.50 -2.43
CA LEU A 160 -6.47 0.33 -3.26
C LEU A 160 -6.81 -0.90 -2.39
N LEU A 161 -6.19 -1.02 -1.21
CA LEU A 161 -6.47 -2.09 -0.25
C LEU A 161 -7.96 -2.15 0.08
N LEU A 162 -8.63 -1.00 0.26
CA LEU A 162 -10.06 -0.96 0.59
C LEU A 162 -10.93 -1.58 -0.51
N GLY A 163 -10.55 -1.44 -1.78
CA GLY A 163 -11.31 -2.04 -2.89
C GLY A 163 -11.25 -3.56 -2.85
N TYR A 164 -10.06 -4.14 -2.68
CA TYR A 164 -9.90 -5.59 -2.56
C TYR A 164 -10.52 -6.15 -1.28
N TRP A 165 -10.32 -5.44 -0.17
CA TRP A 165 -10.92 -5.78 1.11
C TRP A 165 -12.46 -5.78 1.03
N PHE A 166 -13.04 -4.79 0.36
CA PHE A 166 -14.48 -4.76 0.15
C PHE A 166 -14.96 -6.00 -0.64
N CYS A 167 -14.27 -6.43 -1.70
CA CYS A 167 -14.64 -7.66 -2.41
C CYS A 167 -14.54 -8.93 -1.56
N GLU A 168 -13.55 -9.01 -0.65
CA GLU A 168 -13.38 -10.18 0.23
C GLU A 168 -14.51 -10.31 1.26
N HIS A 169 -15.04 -9.18 1.73
CA HIS A 169 -16.10 -9.15 2.76
C HIS A 169 -17.50 -9.03 2.16
N VAL A 170 -17.59 -8.70 0.86
CA VAL A 170 -18.85 -8.43 0.17
C VAL A 170 -18.84 -9.06 -1.23
N HIS A 171 -19.75 -10.00 -1.44
CA HIS A 171 -19.92 -10.73 -2.70
C HIS A 171 -20.71 -9.91 -3.74
N VAL A 172 -20.23 -8.71 -4.08
CA VAL A 172 -20.86 -7.82 -5.08
C VAL A 172 -20.46 -8.11 -6.52
N ILE A 173 -19.32 -8.77 -6.70
CA ILE A 173 -18.79 -9.17 -8.00
C ILE A 173 -18.29 -10.61 -7.90
N GLU A 174 -18.33 -11.30 -9.03
CA GLU A 174 -17.73 -12.63 -9.13
C GLU A 174 -16.20 -12.56 -9.13
N GLN A 175 -15.57 -13.61 -8.60
CA GLN A 175 -14.12 -13.79 -8.71
C GLN A 175 -13.74 -14.04 -10.17
N LEU A 176 -12.51 -13.68 -10.53
CA LEU A 176 -11.96 -13.95 -11.85
C LEU A 176 -11.84 -15.46 -12.08
N HIS A 177 -12.43 -15.93 -13.18
CA HIS A 177 -12.44 -17.34 -13.54
C HIS A 177 -11.01 -17.92 -13.58
N GLY A 178 -10.79 -19.00 -12.82
CA GLY A 178 -9.50 -19.69 -12.71
C GLY A 178 -8.55 -19.09 -11.68
N TYR A 179 -8.93 -18.00 -11.01
CA TYR A 179 -8.15 -17.37 -9.94
C TYR A 179 -8.78 -17.57 -8.56
N GLU A 180 -9.86 -18.32 -8.40
CA GLU A 180 -10.64 -18.42 -7.16
C GLU A 180 -9.80 -18.92 -5.96
N LYS A 181 -8.80 -19.75 -6.24
CA LYS A 181 -7.85 -20.31 -5.27
C LYS A 181 -6.49 -19.62 -5.27
N SER A 182 -6.33 -18.53 -6.01
CA SER A 182 -5.06 -17.82 -6.14
C SER A 182 -4.65 -17.11 -4.84
N PHE A 183 -3.33 -16.95 -4.70
CA PHE A 183 -2.69 -16.13 -3.69
C PHE A 183 -1.57 -15.32 -4.35
N PRO A 184 -1.44 -14.01 -4.06
CA PRO A 184 -2.22 -13.22 -3.09
C PRO A 184 -3.66 -12.95 -3.54
N ARG A 185 -4.59 -12.77 -2.59
CA ARG A 185 -6.04 -12.74 -2.89
C ARG A 185 -6.47 -11.54 -3.74
N ALA A 186 -5.69 -10.47 -3.82
CA ALA A 186 -5.95 -9.37 -4.74
C ALA A 186 -6.07 -9.83 -6.22
N THR A 187 -5.45 -10.96 -6.58
CA THR A 187 -5.51 -11.50 -7.95
C THR A 187 -6.85 -12.15 -8.30
N LYS A 188 -7.72 -12.38 -7.30
CA LYS A 188 -9.08 -12.92 -7.50
C LYS A 188 -10.05 -11.89 -8.08
N TRP A 189 -9.74 -10.61 -7.98
CA TRP A 189 -10.73 -9.54 -8.15
C TRP A 189 -10.36 -8.59 -9.28
N SER A 190 -11.34 -8.26 -10.12
CA SER A 190 -11.20 -7.21 -11.13
C SER A 190 -11.56 -5.85 -10.55
N PHE A 191 -10.57 -4.98 -10.38
CA PHE A 191 -10.79 -3.61 -9.91
C PHE A 191 -11.65 -2.79 -10.89
N GLN A 192 -11.58 -3.10 -12.19
CA GLN A 192 -12.42 -2.48 -13.21
C GLN A 192 -13.89 -2.86 -13.01
N THR A 193 -14.17 -4.15 -12.83
CA THR A 193 -15.53 -4.66 -12.59
C THR A 193 -16.11 -4.08 -11.30
N LEU A 194 -15.32 -4.02 -10.23
CA LEU A 194 -15.73 -3.38 -8.98
C LEU A 194 -16.04 -1.89 -9.19
N SER A 195 -15.19 -1.18 -9.93
CA SER A 195 -15.38 0.25 -10.24
C SER A 195 -16.69 0.48 -11.00
N ASP A 196 -17.00 -0.39 -11.98
CA ASP A 196 -18.22 -0.31 -12.77
C ASP A 196 -19.47 -0.61 -11.93
N TYR A 197 -19.43 -1.64 -11.08
CA TYR A 197 -20.52 -1.94 -10.12
C TYR A 197 -20.81 -0.72 -9.23
N MET A 198 -19.75 -0.13 -8.67
CA MET A 198 -19.86 0.95 -7.67
C MET A 198 -20.23 2.32 -8.25
N LYS A 199 -20.27 2.49 -9.59
CA LYS A 199 -20.73 3.74 -10.22
C LYS A 199 -22.20 4.02 -9.90
N ASN A 200 -23.05 3.00 -9.94
CA ASN A 200 -24.50 3.15 -9.91
C ASN A 200 -25.17 2.58 -8.64
N LYS A 201 -24.38 2.15 -7.65
CA LYS A 201 -24.87 1.55 -6.40
C LYS A 201 -24.51 2.39 -5.17
N SER A 202 -25.40 2.42 -4.18
CA SER A 202 -25.07 2.87 -2.83
C SER A 202 -24.36 1.76 -2.06
N ILE A 203 -23.53 2.12 -1.08
CA ILE A 203 -22.93 1.13 -0.17
C ILE A 203 -23.98 0.66 0.86
N ASP A 204 -25.01 1.46 1.11
CA ASP A 204 -26.07 1.11 2.05
C ASP A 204 -26.96 -0.05 1.54
N ASP A 205 -27.00 -0.26 0.22
CA ASP A 205 -27.79 -1.30 -0.44
C ASP A 205 -27.08 -2.67 -0.48
N VAL A 206 -25.90 -2.77 0.13
CA VAL A 206 -24.99 -3.90 0.00
C VAL A 206 -25.07 -4.80 1.24
N GLU A 207 -25.43 -6.07 1.07
CA GLU A 207 -25.43 -7.04 2.16
C GLU A 207 -24.00 -7.49 2.50
N SER A 208 -23.62 -7.36 3.78
CA SER A 208 -22.31 -7.79 4.30
C SER A 208 -22.36 -9.26 4.72
N ASN A 209 -21.31 -10.02 4.38
CA ASN A 209 -21.16 -11.40 4.83
C ASN A 209 -20.49 -11.41 6.21
N LYS A 210 -21.27 -11.09 7.26
CA LYS A 210 -20.85 -11.45 8.62
C LYS A 210 -21.07 -12.93 8.87
#